data_AF-A0A0G1VR47-F1
#
_entry.id   AF-A0A0G1VR47-F1
#
_cell.length_a   1.000
_cell.length_b   1.000
_cell.length_c   1.000
_cell.angle_alpha   90.00
_cell.angle_beta   90.00
_cell.angle_gamma   90.00
#
_symmetry.space_group_name_H-M   'P 1'
#
loop_
_entity.id
_entity.type
_entity.pdbx_description
1 polymer ?
#
loop_
_entity_poly.entity_id
_entity_poly.type
_entity_poly.pdbx_seq_one_letter_code
_entity_poly.pdbx_strand_id
1 'polypeptide(L)'
;MSDTLSFLKKFFQDDLNELLVNLLMRAPLRSEERFGWMKLIPLMNPEEKTALKANLEKEIAHFEAREERVANAMANTDTEVVEHQ
;
A
#
# COMPACT_ATOMS: atom_id res chain seq x y z
N MET A 1 -23.70 -21.29 -9.14
CA MET A 1 -23.18 -20.07 -8.48
C MET A 1 -21.90 -20.34 -7.67
N SER A 2 -21.05 -21.33 -8.03
CA SER A 2 -20.06 -21.88 -7.09
C SER A 2 -18.59 -21.53 -7.39
N ASP A 3 -18.27 -21.04 -8.60
CA ASP A 3 -16.87 -20.99 -9.05
C ASP A 3 -16.12 -19.75 -8.55
N THR A 4 -16.79 -18.59 -8.50
CA THR A 4 -16.18 -17.35 -8.01
C THR A 4 -15.83 -17.42 -6.52
N LEU A 5 -16.72 -17.97 -5.69
CA LEU A 5 -16.51 -18.09 -4.26
C LEU A 5 -15.39 -19.08 -3.94
N SER A 6 -15.31 -20.17 -4.70
CA SER A 6 -14.24 -21.17 -4.59
C SER A 6 -12.88 -20.62 -5.02
N PHE A 7 -12.86 -19.80 -6.08
CA PHE A 7 -11.66 -19.10 -6.52
C PHE A 7 -11.17 -18.12 -5.47
N LEU A 8 -12.04 -17.25 -4.95
CA LEU A 8 -11.67 -16.28 -3.90
C LEU A 8 -11.13 -17.00 -2.66
N LYS A 9 -11.75 -18.11 -2.26
CA LYS A 9 -11.28 -18.89 -1.11
C LYS A 9 -9.87 -19.44 -1.33
N LYS A 10 -9.55 -19.97 -2.52
CA LYS A 10 -8.19 -20.44 -2.85
C LYS A 10 -7.20 -19.29 -2.97
N PHE A 11 -7.63 -18.16 -3.53
CA PHE A 11 -6.80 -16.96 -3.68
C PHE A 11 -6.35 -16.42 -2.32
N PHE A 12 -7.27 -16.32 -1.35
CA PHE A 12 -6.99 -15.87 0.02
C PHE A 12 -6.41 -16.96 0.94
N GLN A 13 -6.25 -18.20 0.47
CA GLN A 13 -5.50 -19.24 1.20
C GLN A 13 -3.98 -19.14 0.99
N ASP A 14 -3.54 -18.31 0.04
CA ASP A 14 -2.14 -18.02 -0.22
C ASP A 14 -1.76 -16.75 0.56
N ASP A 15 -0.94 -16.93 1.60
CA ASP A 15 -0.48 -15.87 2.50
C ASP A 15 0.13 -14.68 1.75
N LEU A 16 0.78 -14.92 0.60
CA LEU A 16 1.38 -13.85 -0.20
C LEU A 16 0.31 -13.01 -0.90
N ASN A 17 -0.81 -13.60 -1.32
CA ASN A 17 -1.92 -12.84 -1.90
C ASN A 17 -2.62 -11.99 -0.86
N GLU A 18 -2.87 -12.55 0.34
CA GLU A 18 -3.45 -11.80 1.44
C GLU A 18 -2.55 -10.60 1.82
N LEU A 19 -1.25 -10.83 1.94
CA LEU A 19 -0.29 -9.78 2.23
C LEU A 19 -0.26 -8.69 1.14
N LEU A 20 -0.26 -9.09 -0.13
CA LEU A 20 -0.30 -8.14 -1.25
C LEU A 20 -1.59 -7.31 -1.27
N VAL A 21 -2.74 -7.92 -0.99
CA VAL A 21 -4.01 -7.18 -0.88
C VAL A 21 -3.94 -6.16 0.26
N ASN A 22 -3.39 -6.55 1.42
CA ASN A 22 -3.22 -5.65 2.56
C ASN A 22 -2.24 -4.49 2.23
N LEU A 23 -1.14 -4.77 1.54
CA LEU A 23 -0.20 -3.75 1.09
C LEU A 23 -0.85 -2.79 0.09
N LEU A 24 -1.60 -3.29 -0.88
CA LEU A 24 -2.32 -2.47 -1.86
C LEU A 24 -3.34 -1.52 -1.20
N MET A 25 -3.97 -1.95 -0.11
CA MET A 25 -4.90 -1.11 0.66
C MET A 25 -4.18 0.00 1.43
N ARG A 26 -2.94 -0.22 1.86
CA ARG A 26 -2.11 0.78 2.56
C ARG A 26 -1.32 1.69 1.63
N ALA A 27 -0.98 1.21 0.43
CA ALA A 27 -0.19 1.96 -0.52
C ALA A 27 -0.92 3.25 -0.95
N PRO A 28 -0.17 4.35 -1.17
CA PRO A 28 -0.72 5.65 -1.60
C PRO A 28 -1.10 5.64 -3.10
N LEU A 29 -1.83 4.60 -3.52
CA LEU A 29 -2.28 4.38 -4.89
C LEU A 29 -3.69 4.93 -5.09
N ARG A 30 -3.98 5.38 -6.31
CA ARG A 30 -5.35 5.73 -6.69
C ARG A 30 -6.20 4.45 -6.75
N SER A 31 -7.51 4.60 -6.57
CA SER A 31 -8.45 3.47 -6.60
C SER A 31 -8.33 2.64 -7.89
N GLU A 32 -8.18 3.29 -9.04
CA GLU A 32 -8.02 2.64 -10.35
C GLU A 32 -6.78 1.75 -10.42
N GLU A 33 -5.64 2.25 -9.94
CA GLU A 33 -4.37 1.51 -9.90
C GLU A 33 -4.48 0.31 -8.95
N ARG A 34 -5.09 0.51 -7.78
CA ARG A 34 -5.35 -0.55 -6.80
C ARG A 34 -6.18 -1.69 -7.40
N PHE A 35 -7.29 -1.36 -8.07
CA PHE A 35 -8.13 -2.36 -8.74
C PHE A 35 -7.40 -3.04 -9.90
N GLY A 36 -6.54 -2.33 -10.62
CA GLY A 36 -5.67 -2.90 -11.64
C GLY A 36 -4.77 -3.99 -11.07
N TRP A 37 -4.05 -3.69 -9.99
CA TRP A 37 -3.20 -4.67 -9.33
C TRP A 37 -3.98 -5.84 -8.74
N MET A 38 -5.13 -5.61 -8.10
CA MET A 38 -5.98 -6.70 -7.57
C MET A 38 -6.41 -7.70 -8.65
N LYS A 39 -6.64 -7.24 -9.88
CA LYS A 39 -6.96 -8.11 -11.02
C LYS A 39 -5.75 -8.88 -11.55
N LEU A 40 -4.54 -8.34 -11.37
CA LEU A 40 -3.29 -8.93 -11.87
C LEU A 40 -2.68 -9.94 -10.88
N ILE A 41 -2.81 -9.75 -9.56
CA ILE A 41 -2.22 -10.66 -8.55
C ILE A 41 -2.55 -12.15 -8.81
N PRO A 42 -3.80 -12.54 -9.15
CA PRO A 42 -4.10 -13.95 -9.41
C PRO A 42 -3.41 -14.52 -10.66
N LEU A 43 -2.97 -13.65 -11.58
CA LEU A 43 -2.30 -14.02 -12.82
C LEU A 43 -0.77 -14.04 -12.68
N MET A 44 -0.25 -13.45 -11.59
CA MET A 44 1.18 -13.36 -11.33
C MET A 44 1.74 -14.68 -10.80
N ASN A 45 2.98 -14.96 -11.19
CA ASN A 45 3.78 -16.02 -10.59
C ASN A 45 4.35 -15.57 -9.22
N PRO A 46 4.88 -16.49 -8.40
CA PRO A 46 5.40 -16.16 -7.06
C PRO A 46 6.54 -15.12 -7.05
N GLU A 47 7.40 -15.09 -8.08
CA GLU A 47 8.50 -14.13 -8.18
C GLU A 47 7.98 -12.72 -8.45
N GLU A 48 7.02 -12.58 -9.38
CA GLU A 48 6.31 -11.32 -9.67
C GLU A 48 5.59 -10.80 -8.44
N LYS A 49 4.91 -11.68 -7.69
CA LYS A 49 4.26 -11.33 -6.43
C LYS A 49 5.26 -10.84 -5.38
N THR A 50 6.42 -11.49 -5.29
CA THR A 50 7.49 -11.10 -4.36
C THR A 50 8.10 -9.74 -4.74
N ALA A 51 8.29 -9.49 -6.04
CA ALA A 51 8.75 -8.20 -6.54
C ALA A 51 7.72 -7.10 -6.28
N LEU A 52 6.44 -7.37 -6.53
CA LEU A 52 5.34 -6.43 -6.24
C LEU A 52 5.30 -6.10 -4.74
N LYS A 53 5.44 -7.10 -3.87
CA LYS A 53 5.50 -6.91 -2.41
C LYS A 53 6.61 -5.93 -2.04
N ALA A 54 7.84 -6.17 -2.51
CA ALA A 54 8.98 -5.32 -2.21
C ALA A 54 8.79 -3.88 -2.71
N ASN A 55 8.18 -3.71 -3.89
CA ASN A 55 7.87 -2.39 -4.43
C ASN A 55 6.84 -1.64 -3.59
N LEU A 56 5.74 -2.30 -3.21
CA LEU A 56 4.70 -1.70 -2.37
C LEU A 56 5.23 -1.32 -0.98
N GLU A 57 6.03 -2.18 -0.35
CA GLU A 57 6.67 -1.89 0.94
C GLU A 57 7.57 -0.64 0.86
N LYS A 58 8.34 -0.51 -0.22
CA LYS A 58 9.20 0.65 -0.45
C LYS A 58 8.41 1.93 -0.69
N GLU A 59 7.35 1.86 -1.49
CA GLU A 59 6.48 3.01 -1.77
C GLU A 59 5.77 3.51 -0.51
N ILE A 60 5.24 2.58 0.30
CA ILE A 60 4.61 2.90 1.59
C ILE A 60 5.64 3.58 2.51
N ALA A 61 6.81 2.99 2.70
CA ALA A 61 7.84 3.57 3.56
C ALA A 61 8.29 4.96 3.11
N HIS A 62 8.45 5.17 1.80
CA HIS A 62 8.79 6.48 1.23
C HIS A 62 7.68 7.52 1.46
N PHE A 63 6.42 7.12 1.34
CA PHE A 63 5.28 7.99 1.58
C PHE A 63 5.16 8.35 3.07
N GLU A 64 5.20 7.36 3.96
CA GLU A 64 5.16 7.57 5.42
C GLU A 64 6.30 8.50 5.88
N ALA A 65 7.53 8.29 5.40
CA ALA A 65 8.67 9.15 5.73
C ALA A 65 8.58 10.57 5.15
N ARG A 66 7.79 10.77 4.09
CA ARG A 66 7.50 12.10 3.53
C ARG A 66 6.43 12.80 4.37
N GLU A 67 5.35 12.12 4.69
CA GLU A 67 4.26 12.66 5.51
C GLU A 67 4.76 13.03 6.92
N GLU A 68 5.64 12.22 7.52
CA GLU A 68 6.29 12.54 8.79
C GLU A 68 7.12 13.84 8.70
N ARG A 69 7.89 14.01 7.62
CA ARG A 69 8.66 15.24 7.40
C ARG A 69 7.77 16.46 7.23
N VAL A 70 6.64 16.32 6.53
CA VAL A 70 5.66 17.40 6.36
C VAL A 70 5.01 17.75 7.70
N ALA A 71 4.56 16.75 8.46
CA ALA A 71 3.97 16.95 9.78
C ALA A 71 4.93 17.64 10.75
N ASN A 72 6.20 17.22 10.78
CA ASN A 72 7.23 17.84 11.61
C ASN A 72 7.55 19.27 11.18
N ALA A 73 7.57 19.55 9.86
CA ALA A 73 7.75 20.92 9.37
C ALA A 73 6.58 21.82 9.80
N MET A 74 5.34 21.35 9.67
CA MET A 74 4.15 22.08 10.08
C MET A 74 4.15 22.39 11.58
N ALA A 75 4.49 21.42 12.43
CA ALA A 75 4.58 21.60 13.88
C ALA A 75 5.62 22.64 14.30
N ASN A 76 6.74 22.75 13.58
CA ASN A 76 7.78 23.72 13.88
C ASN A 76 7.40 25.15 13.42
N THR A 77 6.69 25.31 12.30
CA THR A 77 6.20 26.63 11.85
C THR A 77 5.12 27.22 12.76
N ASP A 78 4.29 26.40 13.40
CA ASP A 78 3.30 26.88 14.39
C ASP A 78 3.96 27.36 15.70
N THR A 79 5.24 27.06 15.90
CA THR A 79 6.00 27.44 17.11
C THR A 79 6.78 28.76 16.93
N GLU A 80 6.99 29.24 15.69
CA GLU A 80 7.83 30.41 15.39
C GLU A 80 7.09 31.77 15.22
N VAL A 81 5.81 31.88 15.62
CA VAL A 81 5.05 33.17 15.52
C VAL A 81 4.92 33.91 16.86
N VAL A 82 5.59 33.47 17.93
CA VAL A 82 5.49 34.13 19.24
C VAL A 82 6.86 34.30 19.89
N GLU A 83 7.75 35.11 19.31
CA GLU A 83 8.84 35.78 20.06
C GLU A 83 9.53 36.87 19.22
N HIS A 84 8.80 37.95 18.94
CA HIS A 84 9.43 39.25 18.67
C HIS A 84 8.67 40.32 19.46
N GLN A 85 9.10 40.52 20.71
CA GLN A 85 8.90 41.75 21.48
C GLN A 85 10.03 42.74 21.15
#